data_AF-A0A388KQ15-F1
#
_entry.id   AF-A0A388KQ15-F1
#
_cell.length_a   1.000
_cell.length_b   1.000
_cell.length_c   1.000
_cell.angle_alpha   90.00
_cell.angle_beta   90.00
_cell.angle_gamma   90.00
#
_symmetry.space_group_name_H-M   'P 1'
#
loop_
_entity.id
_entity.type
_entity.pdbx_description
1 polymer ?
#
loop_
_entity_poly.entity_id
_entity_poly.type
_entity_poly.pdbx_seq_one_letter_code
_entity_poly.pdbx_strand_id
1 'polypeptide(L)'
;MDKAMGKTKEGSSSDDEVVRLRRENNELRRALLGDSEVNQVDKLKKDLADLRLLIASKNTKENDMMAIRQEIEQLRASANARGDVEHELADLKSEMIVLRGQNERALSEVKMWKDEAMRSGNKRGSVAINTLDGTNRGTLKPRWIDLGQDGADKWKAEYRRLQELTRADFAKVEMLKKKHALAASDVLSMQKKMSHLSAEDRDVGTLGGGTNLKEKLEAAALRSARKGKKATPNREGAMKTTDRSAFIEEQKKQLKFIRKTGLEALCKDLGLETGKVDPMIDAIAENRVVQDFGSFPTRDKQPVVIDSESTQGGDDSTDACGVSAEL
;
A
#
# COMPACT_ATOMS: atom_id res chain seq x y z
N MET A 1 -90.12 -58.28 -79.61
CA MET A 1 -89.12 -58.92 -78.72
C MET A 1 -88.39 -57.78 -78.05
N ASP A 2 -88.66 -57.49 -76.78
CA ASP A 2 -87.72 -56.72 -75.95
C ASP A 2 -87.93 -57.07 -74.47
N LYS A 3 -86.81 -57.40 -73.85
CA LYS A 3 -86.67 -58.22 -72.65
C LYS A 3 -86.56 -57.29 -71.45
N ALA A 4 -87.60 -57.26 -70.61
CA ALA A 4 -87.62 -56.52 -69.36
C ALA A 4 -86.54 -57.06 -68.41
N MET A 5 -85.48 -56.27 -68.17
CA MET A 5 -84.48 -56.54 -67.15
C MET A 5 -85.04 -56.20 -65.78
N GLY A 6 -85.26 -57.23 -64.97
CA GLY A 6 -85.56 -57.10 -63.54
C GLY A 6 -84.39 -56.42 -62.82
N LYS A 7 -84.68 -55.27 -62.23
CA LYS A 7 -83.77 -54.47 -61.41
C LYS A 7 -83.86 -55.00 -59.99
N THR A 8 -83.02 -55.99 -59.66
CA THR A 8 -82.92 -56.54 -58.29
C THR A 8 -82.38 -55.46 -57.36
N LYS A 9 -83.21 -55.08 -56.40
CA LYS A 9 -83.00 -54.05 -55.39
C LYS A 9 -82.38 -54.71 -54.15
N GLU A 10 -81.15 -55.19 -54.27
CA GLU A 10 -80.42 -55.90 -53.21
C GLU A 10 -79.27 -55.07 -52.59
N GLY A 11 -79.17 -53.79 -52.94
CA GLY A 11 -78.03 -52.93 -52.60
C GLY A 11 -78.06 -52.21 -51.25
N SER A 12 -79.18 -52.17 -50.50
CA SER A 12 -79.23 -51.29 -49.31
C SER A 12 -78.67 -51.93 -48.03
N SER A 13 -78.67 -53.26 -47.90
CA SER A 13 -78.21 -53.93 -46.67
C SER A 13 -76.69 -53.94 -46.53
N SER A 14 -75.94 -53.91 -47.65
CA SER A 14 -74.48 -53.94 -47.63
C SER A 14 -73.87 -52.59 -47.22
N ASP A 15 -74.51 -51.48 -47.56
CA ASP A 15 -73.99 -50.15 -47.24
C ASP A 15 -74.13 -49.82 -45.74
N ASP A 16 -75.24 -50.22 -45.12
CA ASP A 16 -75.46 -50.04 -43.68
C ASP A 16 -74.43 -50.83 -42.85
N GLU A 17 -74.05 -52.02 -43.30
CA GLU A 17 -73.02 -52.85 -42.67
C GLU A 17 -71.64 -52.18 -42.72
N VAL A 18 -71.27 -51.59 -43.85
CA VAL A 18 -69.99 -50.88 -44.02
C VAL A 18 -69.95 -49.62 -43.15
N VAL A 19 -71.05 -48.89 -43.03
CA VAL A 19 -71.14 -47.72 -42.14
C VAL A 19 -70.99 -48.14 -40.68
N ARG A 20 -71.61 -49.25 -40.28
CA ARG A 20 -71.50 -49.80 -38.92
C ARG A 20 -70.05 -50.21 -38.61
N LEU A 21 -69.42 -51.01 -39.48
CA LEU A 21 -68.04 -51.44 -39.31
C LEU A 21 -67.06 -50.27 -39.30
N ARG A 22 -67.27 -49.23 -40.13
CA ARG A 22 -66.44 -48.00 -40.07
C ARG A 22 -66.58 -47.28 -38.73
N ARG A 23 -67.79 -47.24 -38.17
CA ARG A 23 -68.04 -46.60 -36.88
C ARG A 23 -67.36 -47.38 -35.75
N GLU A 24 -67.54 -48.70 -35.71
CA GLU A 24 -66.92 -49.59 -34.72
C GLU A 24 -65.39 -49.61 -34.84
N ASN A 25 -64.83 -49.63 -36.06
CA ASN A 25 -63.38 -49.54 -36.27
C ASN A 25 -62.82 -48.19 -35.79
N ASN A 26 -63.57 -47.09 -35.99
CA ASN A 26 -63.18 -45.79 -35.45
C ASN A 26 -63.28 -45.73 -33.92
N GLU A 27 -64.25 -46.42 -33.30
CA GLU A 27 -64.35 -46.56 -31.84
C GLU A 27 -63.22 -47.41 -31.27
N LEU A 28 -62.91 -48.55 -31.89
CA LEU A 28 -61.76 -49.38 -31.53
C LEU A 28 -60.45 -48.62 -31.71
N ARG A 29 -60.28 -47.85 -32.78
CA ARG A 29 -59.11 -46.97 -32.94
C ARG A 29 -59.06 -45.90 -31.85
N ARG A 30 -60.19 -45.29 -31.48
CA ARG A 30 -60.25 -44.33 -30.36
C ARG A 30 -59.97 -44.97 -29.00
N ALA A 31 -60.37 -46.22 -28.80
CA ALA A 31 -60.11 -46.97 -27.57
C ALA A 31 -58.65 -47.45 -27.50
N LEU A 32 -58.08 -47.87 -28.63
CA LEU A 32 -56.73 -48.42 -28.72
C LEU A 32 -55.65 -47.32 -28.75
N LEU A 33 -55.87 -46.25 -29.51
CA LEU A 33 -55.03 -45.03 -29.52
C LEU A 33 -55.52 -44.00 -28.51
N GLY A 34 -56.25 -44.43 -27.47
CA GLY A 34 -56.87 -43.56 -26.47
C GLY A 34 -56.04 -42.31 -26.23
N ASP A 35 -56.69 -41.14 -26.33
CA ASP A 35 -56.05 -39.80 -26.28
C ASP A 35 -55.08 -39.63 -25.10
N SER A 36 -55.10 -40.55 -24.13
CA SER A 36 -54.13 -40.75 -23.07
C SER A 36 -52.67 -40.96 -23.50
N GLU A 37 -52.36 -41.73 -24.57
CA GLU A 37 -50.95 -42.08 -24.87
C GLU A 37 -50.14 -40.88 -25.39
N VAL A 38 -50.73 -40.08 -26.30
CA VAL A 38 -50.08 -38.88 -26.85
C VAL A 38 -49.80 -37.88 -25.72
N ASN A 39 -50.78 -37.71 -24.81
CA ASN A 39 -50.64 -36.86 -23.63
C ASN A 39 -49.55 -37.37 -22.65
N GLN A 40 -49.37 -38.68 -22.54
CA GLN A 40 -48.34 -39.27 -21.70
C GLN A 40 -46.94 -39.07 -22.28
N VAL A 41 -46.78 -39.21 -23.60
CA VAL A 41 -45.50 -38.94 -24.28
C VAL A 41 -45.09 -37.49 -24.11
N ASP A 42 -46.01 -36.54 -24.28
CA ASP A 42 -45.68 -35.12 -24.13
C ASP A 42 -45.40 -34.74 -22.67
N LYS A 43 -46.09 -35.36 -21.70
CA LYS A 43 -45.76 -35.24 -20.28
C LYS A 43 -44.36 -35.75 -19.97
N LEU A 44 -44.01 -36.94 -20.44
CA LEU A 44 -42.68 -37.52 -20.24
C LEU A 44 -41.58 -36.69 -20.90
N LYS A 45 -41.81 -36.16 -22.11
CA LYS A 45 -40.88 -35.24 -22.77
C LYS A 45 -40.64 -33.97 -21.94
N LYS A 46 -41.70 -33.40 -21.37
CA LYS A 46 -41.62 -32.24 -20.48
C LYS A 46 -40.82 -32.55 -19.21
N ASP A 47 -41.15 -33.65 -18.52
CA ASP A 47 -40.46 -34.08 -17.31
C ASP A 47 -38.96 -34.33 -17.57
N LEU A 48 -38.62 -34.90 -18.73
CA LEU A 48 -37.24 -35.14 -19.15
C LEU A 48 -36.48 -33.82 -19.42
N ALA A 49 -37.14 -32.83 -20.01
CA ALA A 49 -36.57 -31.50 -20.19
C ALA A 49 -36.33 -30.79 -18.84
N ASP A 50 -37.30 -30.87 -17.92
CA ASP A 50 -37.20 -30.29 -16.58
C ASP A 50 -36.07 -30.95 -15.76
N LEU A 51 -35.93 -32.28 -15.83
CA LEU A 51 -34.83 -33.00 -15.19
C LEU A 51 -33.46 -32.60 -15.74
N ARG A 52 -33.34 -32.38 -17.05
CA ARG A 52 -32.09 -31.89 -17.66
C ARG A 52 -31.73 -30.50 -17.16
N LEU A 53 -32.73 -29.60 -17.06
CA LEU A 53 -32.53 -28.26 -16.50
C LEU A 53 -32.10 -28.32 -15.03
N LEU A 54 -32.72 -29.21 -14.24
CA LEU A 54 -32.37 -29.41 -12.83
C LEU A 54 -30.94 -29.94 -12.66
N ILE A 55 -30.52 -30.90 -13.50
CA ILE A 55 -29.15 -31.42 -13.50
C ILE A 55 -28.16 -30.31 -13.86
N ALA A 56 -28.45 -29.50 -14.89
CA ALA A 56 -27.60 -28.38 -15.26
C ALA A 56 -27.45 -27.37 -14.10
N SER A 57 -28.54 -27.01 -13.42
CA SER A 57 -28.51 -26.13 -12.25
C SER A 57 -27.78 -26.74 -11.05
N LYS A 58 -27.87 -28.06 -10.85
CA LYS A 58 -27.13 -28.75 -9.79
C LYS A 58 -25.63 -28.71 -10.08
N ASN A 59 -25.23 -28.96 -11.33
CA ASN A 59 -23.83 -28.95 -11.73
C ASN A 59 -23.19 -27.57 -11.57
N THR A 60 -23.91 -26.47 -11.85
CA THR A 60 -23.38 -25.12 -11.58
C THR A 60 -23.13 -24.89 -10.09
N LYS A 61 -24.06 -25.30 -9.23
CA LYS A 61 -23.90 -25.18 -7.76
C LYS A 61 -22.74 -26.03 -7.23
N GLU A 62 -22.53 -27.21 -7.79
CA GLU A 62 -21.41 -28.08 -7.42
C GLU A 62 -20.06 -27.45 -7.82
N ASN A 63 -19.98 -26.85 -9.01
CA ASN A 63 -18.82 -26.08 -9.45
C ASN A 63 -18.54 -24.87 -8.55
N ASP A 64 -19.58 -24.11 -8.18
CA ASP A 64 -19.45 -22.97 -7.27
C ASP A 64 -18.94 -23.43 -5.89
N MET A 65 -19.45 -24.55 -5.38
CA MET A 65 -18.98 -25.14 -4.13
C MET A 65 -17.52 -25.58 -4.20
N MET A 66 -17.08 -26.16 -5.32
CA MET A 66 -15.68 -26.51 -5.54
C MET A 66 -14.78 -25.26 -5.58
N ALA A 67 -15.22 -24.20 -6.25
CA ALA A 67 -14.51 -22.92 -6.28
C ALA A 67 -14.33 -22.32 -4.87
N ILE A 68 -15.41 -22.31 -4.07
CA ILE A 68 -15.36 -21.82 -2.68
C ILE A 68 -14.41 -22.67 -1.82
N ARG A 69 -14.42 -24.01 -1.97
CA ARG A 69 -13.49 -24.88 -1.23
C ARG A 69 -12.04 -24.57 -1.59
N GLN A 70 -11.74 -24.36 -2.87
CA GLN A 70 -10.41 -24.00 -3.33
C GLN A 70 -9.96 -22.64 -2.77
N GLU A 71 -10.85 -21.65 -2.74
CA GLU A 71 -10.56 -20.33 -2.14
C GLU A 71 -10.25 -20.44 -0.64
N ILE A 72 -11.03 -21.23 0.11
CA ILE A 72 -10.76 -21.49 1.54
C ILE A 72 -9.39 -22.15 1.75
N GLU A 73 -9.02 -23.12 0.91
CA GLU A 73 -7.72 -23.79 0.96
C GLU A 73 -6.57 -22.78 0.71
N GLN A 74 -6.71 -21.90 -0.29
CA GLN A 74 -5.74 -20.85 -0.58
C GLN A 74 -5.63 -19.83 0.58
N LEU A 75 -6.75 -19.43 1.17
CA LEU A 75 -6.75 -18.53 2.32
C LEU A 75 -6.06 -19.15 3.53
N ARG A 76 -6.26 -20.45 3.79
CA ARG A 76 -5.54 -21.19 4.84
C ARG A 76 -4.04 -21.28 4.57
N ALA A 77 -3.64 -21.62 3.34
CA ALA A 77 -2.24 -21.65 2.94
C ALA A 77 -1.56 -20.28 3.12
N SER A 78 -2.22 -19.19 2.72
CA SER A 78 -1.68 -17.83 2.89
C SER A 78 -1.63 -17.39 4.36
N ALA A 79 -2.56 -17.84 5.21
CA ALA A 79 -2.53 -17.58 6.64
C ALA A 79 -1.34 -18.30 7.30
N ASN A 80 -1.08 -19.55 6.94
CA ASN A 80 0.07 -20.29 7.45
C ASN A 80 1.40 -19.63 7.05
N ALA A 81 1.54 -19.23 5.78
CA ALA A 81 2.75 -18.54 5.31
C ALA A 81 3.00 -17.19 6.02
N ARG A 82 1.94 -16.51 6.48
CA ARG A 82 2.09 -15.29 7.31
C ARG A 82 2.66 -15.61 8.69
N GLY A 83 2.26 -16.73 9.29
CA GLY A 83 2.81 -17.19 10.57
C GLY A 83 4.31 -17.45 10.52
N ASP A 84 4.81 -18.02 9.42
CA ASP A 84 6.24 -18.25 9.21
C ASP A 84 7.03 -16.93 9.17
N VAL A 85 6.51 -15.93 8.46
CA VAL A 85 7.13 -14.58 8.40
C VAL A 85 7.12 -13.89 9.77
N GLU A 86 6.04 -14.03 10.55
CA GLU A 86 5.97 -13.49 11.90
C GLU A 86 7.00 -14.14 12.83
N HIS A 87 7.24 -15.46 12.69
CA HIS A 87 8.28 -16.18 13.43
C HIS A 87 9.68 -15.69 13.04
N GLU A 88 10.00 -15.63 11.75
CA GLU A 88 11.31 -15.12 11.28
C GLU A 88 11.57 -13.70 11.76
N LEU A 89 10.53 -12.85 11.78
CA LEU A 89 10.63 -11.49 12.27
C LEU A 89 10.88 -11.43 13.79
N ALA A 90 10.27 -12.33 14.56
CA ALA A 90 10.53 -12.47 15.99
C ALA A 90 11.97 -12.93 16.26
N ASP A 91 12.47 -13.89 15.50
CA ASP A 91 13.85 -14.39 15.60
C ASP A 91 14.87 -13.27 15.29
N LEU A 92 14.70 -12.55 14.18
CA LEU A 92 15.56 -11.42 13.81
C LEU A 92 15.56 -10.30 14.86
N LYS A 93 14.40 -10.02 15.47
CA LYS A 93 14.31 -9.07 16.58
C LYS A 93 15.12 -9.53 17.79
N SER A 94 15.07 -10.82 18.12
CA SER A 94 15.84 -11.39 19.22
C SER A 94 17.35 -11.32 18.96
N GLU A 95 17.78 -11.63 17.74
CA GLU A 95 19.18 -11.54 17.32
C GLU A 95 19.71 -10.10 17.40
N MET A 96 18.91 -9.13 16.93
CA MET A 96 19.27 -7.71 17.04
C MET A 96 19.50 -7.27 18.49
N ILE A 97 18.71 -7.75 19.45
CA ILE A 97 18.89 -7.46 20.87
C ILE A 97 20.22 -8.04 21.37
N VAL A 98 20.54 -9.29 21.00
CA VAL A 98 21.81 -9.95 21.36
C VAL A 98 23.01 -9.19 20.80
N LEU A 99 22.96 -8.81 19.51
CA LEU A 99 24.03 -8.06 18.85
C LEU A 99 24.26 -6.68 19.49
N ARG A 100 23.18 -5.97 19.87
CA ARG A 100 23.30 -4.71 20.61
C ARG A 100 24.00 -4.90 21.95
N GLY A 101 23.61 -5.93 22.71
CA GLY A 101 24.26 -6.24 24.00
C GLY A 101 25.72 -6.70 23.86
N GLN A 102 26.10 -7.35 22.76
CA GLN A 102 27.50 -7.65 22.45
C GLN A 102 28.29 -6.37 22.10
N ASN A 103 27.72 -5.49 21.29
CA ASN A 103 28.33 -4.22 20.92
C ASN A 103 28.55 -3.31 22.14
N GLU A 104 27.58 -3.21 23.04
CA GLU A 104 27.70 -2.45 24.29
C GLU A 104 28.82 -2.99 25.19
N ARG A 105 28.97 -4.31 25.29
CA ARG A 105 30.07 -4.95 26.02
C ARG A 105 31.43 -4.64 25.37
N ALA A 106 31.53 -4.77 24.05
CA ALA A 106 32.76 -4.44 23.33
C ALA A 106 33.16 -2.96 23.49
N LEU A 107 32.19 -2.04 23.44
CA LEU A 107 32.44 -0.62 23.70
C LEU A 107 32.89 -0.36 25.14
N SER A 108 32.32 -1.08 26.10
CA SER A 108 32.73 -1.01 27.50
C SER A 108 34.15 -1.54 27.70
N GLU A 109 34.52 -2.63 27.03
CA GLU A 109 35.89 -3.15 27.02
C GLU A 109 36.87 -2.16 26.42
N VAL A 110 36.57 -1.59 25.24
CA VAL A 110 37.41 -0.55 24.62
C VAL A 110 37.60 0.64 25.56
N LYS A 111 36.54 1.06 26.25
CA LYS A 111 36.61 2.13 27.25
C LYS A 111 37.51 1.75 28.42
N MET A 112 37.38 0.54 28.98
CA MET A 112 38.26 0.05 30.05
C MET A 112 39.73 0.02 29.61
N TRP A 113 40.02 -0.47 28.41
CA TRP A 113 41.37 -0.48 27.85
C TRP A 113 41.94 0.93 27.66
N LYS A 114 41.10 1.87 27.21
CA LYS A 114 41.47 3.28 27.11
C LYS A 114 41.81 3.87 28.48
N ASP A 115 40.97 3.64 29.48
CA ASP A 115 41.15 4.16 30.83
C ASP A 115 42.41 3.54 31.49
N GLU A 116 42.67 2.25 31.25
CA GLU A 116 43.88 1.56 31.72
C GLU A 116 45.15 2.06 31.02
N ALA A 117 45.10 2.33 29.72
CA ALA A 117 46.20 2.93 28.97
C ALA A 117 46.54 4.34 29.46
N MET A 118 45.54 5.09 29.94
CA MET A 118 45.69 6.46 30.46
C MET A 118 46.04 6.52 31.96
N ARG A 119 46.10 5.38 32.67
CA ARG A 119 46.38 5.32 34.10
C ARG A 119 47.80 5.82 34.39
N SER A 120 47.96 6.80 35.27
CA SER A 120 49.24 7.49 35.57
C SER A 120 50.36 6.61 36.15
N GLY A 121 50.07 5.36 36.50
CA GLY A 121 51.04 4.33 36.91
C GLY A 121 51.50 3.39 35.79
N ASN A 122 50.88 3.44 34.61
CA ASN A 122 51.29 2.64 33.45
C ASN A 122 52.54 3.26 32.80
N LYS A 123 53.68 3.16 33.49
CA LYS A 123 55.00 3.58 32.99
C LYS A 123 55.60 2.62 31.96
N ARG A 124 54.77 1.94 31.15
CA ARG A 124 55.13 1.72 29.74
C ARG A 124 55.01 3.01 28.92
N GLY A 125 54.68 4.12 29.60
CA GLY A 125 54.95 5.47 29.16
C GLY A 125 56.30 5.56 28.47
N SER A 126 56.21 5.90 27.19
CA SER A 126 57.30 6.41 26.39
C SER A 126 58.55 5.55 26.52
N VAL A 127 58.68 4.53 25.68
CA VAL A 127 59.97 4.44 24.98
C VAL A 127 60.07 5.80 24.30
N ALA A 128 60.69 6.76 24.98
CA ALA A 128 61.38 7.83 24.31
C ALA A 128 62.28 7.05 23.36
N ILE A 129 61.82 6.91 22.12
CA ILE A 129 62.71 6.73 21.01
C ILE A 129 63.52 8.01 21.15
N ASN A 130 64.62 7.93 21.91
CA ASN A 130 65.56 9.02 22.00
C ASN A 130 65.81 9.35 20.55
N THR A 131 65.26 10.48 20.13
CA THR A 131 65.64 11.12 18.89
C THR A 131 67.12 11.36 19.13
N LEU A 132 67.95 10.41 18.69
CA LEU A 132 69.37 10.62 18.58
C LEU A 132 69.47 11.92 17.81
N ASP A 133 70.01 12.95 18.45
CA ASP A 133 70.46 14.19 17.83
C ASP A 133 71.53 13.80 16.81
N GLY A 134 71.06 13.30 15.69
CA GLY A 134 71.82 12.75 14.60
C GLY A 134 71.56 13.67 13.43
N THR A 135 72.54 14.51 13.15
CA THR A 135 72.72 15.40 11.99
C THR A 135 72.70 14.65 10.64
N ASN A 136 72.15 13.44 10.57
CA ASN A 136 71.99 12.63 9.37
C ASN A 136 70.50 12.41 9.12
N ARG A 137 69.91 13.31 8.32
CA ARG A 137 68.57 13.21 7.75
C ARG A 137 68.47 11.97 6.85
N GLY A 138 68.27 10.81 7.44
CA GLY A 138 67.61 9.68 6.79
C GLY A 138 66.12 9.81 7.09
N THR A 139 65.32 10.19 6.10
CA THR A 139 63.85 10.08 6.15
C THR A 139 63.50 8.72 6.73
N LEU A 140 62.87 8.69 7.92
CA LEU A 140 62.26 7.48 8.45
C LEU A 140 61.10 7.14 7.52
N LYS A 141 61.43 6.45 6.43
CA LYS A 141 60.50 5.79 5.54
C LYS A 141 59.61 4.98 6.48
N PRO A 142 58.28 5.20 6.49
CA PRO A 142 57.38 4.39 7.30
C PRO A 142 57.77 2.95 7.05
N ARG A 143 58.11 2.24 8.13
CA ARG A 143 58.41 0.81 8.07
C ARG A 143 57.07 0.17 7.74
N TRP A 144 56.73 0.14 6.46
CA TRP A 144 55.75 -0.78 5.94
C TRP A 144 56.25 -2.12 6.46
N ILE A 145 55.49 -2.72 7.38
CA ILE A 145 55.67 -4.11 7.74
C ILE A 145 55.74 -4.80 6.38
N ASP A 146 56.89 -5.40 6.08
CA ASP A 146 57.14 -6.13 4.85
C ASP A 146 56.26 -7.39 4.93
N LEU A 147 54.96 -7.16 4.81
CA LEU A 147 53.95 -8.08 4.37
C LEU A 147 54.50 -8.50 3.03
N GLY A 148 55.28 -9.59 3.02
CA GLY A 148 55.91 -10.13 1.83
C GLY A 148 54.89 -10.30 0.70
N GLN A 149 55.32 -10.77 -0.46
CA GLN A 149 54.49 -10.83 -1.67
C GLN A 149 53.05 -11.37 -1.44
N ASP A 150 52.87 -12.31 -0.51
CA ASP A 150 51.57 -12.83 -0.05
C ASP A 150 50.62 -11.79 0.59
N GLY A 151 51.13 -10.81 1.32
CA GLY A 151 50.32 -9.79 1.99
C GLY A 151 49.76 -8.74 1.02
N ALA A 152 50.48 -8.45 -0.06
CA ALA A 152 50.01 -7.54 -1.12
C ALA A 152 48.82 -8.16 -1.88
N ASP A 153 48.90 -9.45 -2.19
CA ASP A 153 47.81 -10.16 -2.87
C ASP A 153 46.60 -10.36 -1.95
N LYS A 154 46.83 -10.59 -0.65
CA LYS A 154 45.75 -10.64 0.35
C LYS A 154 44.98 -9.32 0.45
N TRP A 155 45.67 -8.17 0.50
CA TRP A 155 45.00 -6.86 0.54
C TRP A 155 44.23 -6.55 -0.74
N LYS A 156 44.76 -6.93 -1.92
CA LYS A 156 44.02 -6.80 -3.19
C LYS A 156 42.78 -7.69 -3.23
N ALA A 157 42.84 -8.89 -2.67
CA ALA A 157 41.69 -9.79 -2.55
C ALA A 157 40.62 -9.21 -1.61
N GLU A 158 41.02 -8.75 -0.42
CA GLU A 158 40.11 -8.09 0.52
C GLU A 158 39.48 -6.81 -0.06
N TYR A 159 40.26 -6.00 -0.77
CA TYR A 159 39.75 -4.80 -1.42
C TYR A 159 38.69 -5.14 -2.50
N ARG A 160 38.94 -6.16 -3.32
CA ARG A 160 37.96 -6.65 -4.30
C ARG A 160 36.69 -7.16 -3.63
N ARG A 161 36.83 -7.93 -2.54
CA ARG A 161 35.70 -8.42 -1.74
C ARG A 161 34.88 -7.26 -1.18
N LEU A 162 35.52 -6.22 -0.65
CA LEU A 162 34.84 -5.04 -0.11
C LEU A 162 34.11 -4.26 -1.21
N GLN A 163 34.70 -4.16 -2.39
CA GLN A 163 34.09 -3.53 -3.56
C GLN A 163 32.87 -4.32 -4.06
N GLU A 164 32.94 -5.66 -4.09
CA GLU A 164 31.83 -6.54 -4.44
C GLU A 164 30.68 -6.43 -3.45
N LEU A 165 30.97 -6.40 -2.15
CA LEU A 165 29.96 -6.19 -1.10
C LEU A 165 29.23 -4.86 -1.30
N THR A 166 29.99 -3.79 -1.55
CA THR A 166 29.44 -2.46 -1.83
C THR A 166 28.50 -2.48 -3.06
N ARG A 167 28.89 -3.16 -4.14
CA ARG A 167 28.03 -3.32 -5.33
C ARG A 167 26.75 -4.10 -5.02
N ALA A 168 26.84 -5.16 -4.22
CA ALA A 168 25.69 -5.95 -3.81
C ALA A 168 24.70 -5.12 -2.97
N ASP A 169 25.21 -4.31 -2.04
CA ASP A 169 24.40 -3.40 -1.23
C ASP A 169 23.68 -2.36 -2.09
N PHE A 170 24.39 -1.73 -3.05
CA PHE A 170 23.76 -0.80 -4.00
C PHE A 170 22.68 -1.48 -4.84
N ALA A 171 22.92 -2.70 -5.33
CA ALA A 171 21.92 -3.46 -6.08
C ALA A 171 20.67 -3.77 -5.24
N LYS A 172 20.85 -4.10 -3.96
CA LYS A 172 19.75 -4.33 -3.01
C LYS A 172 18.93 -3.07 -2.78
N VAL A 173 19.59 -1.92 -2.59
CA VAL A 173 18.91 -0.62 -2.43
C VAL A 173 18.10 -0.26 -3.67
N GLU A 174 18.64 -0.44 -4.86
CA GLU A 174 17.92 -0.21 -6.12
C GLU A 174 16.70 -1.14 -6.28
N MET A 175 16.81 -2.41 -5.93
CA MET A 175 15.65 -3.32 -5.92
C MET A 175 14.57 -2.89 -4.92
N LEU A 176 14.95 -2.45 -3.72
CA LEU A 176 14.00 -1.95 -2.72
C LEU A 176 13.30 -0.68 -3.21
N LYS A 177 14.04 0.24 -3.85
CA LYS A 177 13.48 1.44 -4.45
C LYS A 177 12.44 1.11 -5.53
N LYS A 178 12.72 0.12 -6.39
CA LYS A 178 11.75 -0.37 -7.40
C LYS A 178 10.51 -0.98 -6.76
N LYS A 179 10.67 -1.82 -5.73
CA LYS A 179 9.53 -2.40 -4.99
C LYS A 179 8.67 -1.33 -4.33
N HIS A 180 9.30 -0.32 -3.72
CA HIS A 180 8.59 0.81 -3.12
C HIS A 180 7.82 1.63 -4.16
N ALA A 181 8.40 1.87 -5.34
CA ALA A 181 7.71 2.56 -6.43
C ALA A 181 6.48 1.78 -6.93
N LEU A 182 6.58 0.46 -7.07
CA LEU A 182 5.45 -0.40 -7.43
C LEU A 182 4.35 -0.36 -6.37
N ALA A 183 4.69 -0.58 -5.10
CA ALA A 183 3.73 -0.52 -4.00
C ALA A 183 3.03 0.85 -3.91
N ALA A 184 3.77 1.94 -4.11
CA ALA A 184 3.20 3.29 -4.13
C ALA A 184 2.20 3.47 -5.29
N SER A 185 2.51 2.93 -6.48
CA SER A 185 1.58 2.98 -7.63
C SER A 185 0.30 2.18 -7.39
N ASP A 186 0.40 1.03 -6.72
CA ASP A 186 -0.77 0.21 -6.36
C ASP A 186 -1.67 0.93 -5.35
N VAL A 187 -1.07 1.57 -4.33
CA VAL A 187 -1.81 2.38 -3.35
C VAL A 187 -2.53 3.53 -4.04
N LEU A 188 -1.88 4.24 -4.97
CA LEU A 188 -2.52 5.31 -5.74
C LEU A 188 -3.66 4.79 -6.63
N SER A 189 -3.48 3.63 -7.26
CA SER A 189 -4.51 2.96 -8.06
C SER A 189 -5.73 2.58 -7.22
N MET A 190 -5.51 1.98 -6.04
CA MET A 190 -6.58 1.66 -5.10
C MET A 190 -7.27 2.91 -4.56
N GLN A 191 -6.50 3.94 -4.19
CA GLN A 191 -7.05 5.21 -3.74
C GLN A 191 -7.94 5.84 -4.82
N LYS A 192 -7.51 5.82 -6.08
CA LYS A 192 -8.31 6.30 -7.22
C LYS A 192 -9.63 5.51 -7.38
N LYS A 193 -9.59 4.18 -7.26
CA LYS A 193 -10.80 3.32 -7.28
C LYS A 193 -11.75 3.65 -6.13
N MET A 194 -11.21 3.83 -4.92
CA MET A 194 -12.00 4.24 -3.74
C MET A 194 -12.65 5.61 -3.91
N SER A 195 -11.91 6.58 -4.49
CA SER A 195 -12.45 7.90 -4.81
C SER A 195 -13.54 7.84 -5.88
N HIS A 196 -13.39 6.99 -6.90
CA HIS A 196 -14.42 6.79 -7.93
C HIS A 196 -15.71 6.22 -7.35
N LEU A 197 -15.61 5.13 -6.57
CA LEU A 197 -16.77 4.51 -5.91
C LEU A 197 -17.46 5.49 -4.94
N SER A 198 -16.68 6.30 -4.21
CA SER A 198 -17.23 7.31 -3.30
C SER A 198 -17.92 8.48 -4.01
N ALA A 199 -17.52 8.79 -5.25
CA ALA A 199 -18.15 9.84 -6.05
C ALA A 199 -19.43 9.35 -6.73
N GLU A 200 -19.44 8.11 -7.22
CA GLU A 200 -20.59 7.51 -7.89
C GLU A 200 -21.76 7.26 -6.92
N ASP A 201 -21.46 6.88 -5.66
CA ASP A 201 -22.48 6.79 -4.59
C ASP A 201 -23.15 8.12 -4.24
N ARG A 202 -22.54 9.27 -4.58
CA ARG A 202 -23.13 10.60 -4.32
C ARG A 202 -24.12 11.04 -5.40
N ASP A 203 -24.02 10.52 -6.62
CA ASP A 203 -24.84 10.99 -7.75
C ASP A 203 -26.16 10.22 -7.89
N VAL A 204 -26.28 9.03 -7.30
CA VAL A 204 -27.51 8.19 -7.37
C VAL A 204 -28.51 8.50 -6.24
N GLY A 205 -28.18 9.39 -5.28
CA GLY A 205 -28.87 9.48 -3.99
C GLY A 205 -29.85 10.63 -3.75
N THR A 206 -30.00 11.63 -4.62
CA THR A 206 -30.74 12.86 -4.24
C THR A 206 -32.27 12.78 -4.36
N LEU A 207 -32.87 11.64 -4.72
CA LEU A 207 -34.33 11.50 -4.84
C LEU A 207 -35.00 10.59 -3.79
N GLY A 208 -34.23 9.95 -2.91
CA GLY A 208 -34.78 9.07 -1.87
C GLY A 208 -34.74 9.73 -0.49
N GLY A 209 -35.88 10.22 -0.01
CA GLY A 209 -36.08 10.72 1.37
C GLY A 209 -35.88 9.64 2.44
N GLY A 210 -34.63 9.23 2.64
CA GLY A 210 -34.19 8.30 3.69
C GLY A 210 -34.08 9.04 5.02
N THR A 211 -34.80 8.53 6.01
CA THR A 211 -34.88 9.09 7.35
C THR A 211 -33.52 9.20 8.02
N ASN A 212 -33.27 10.34 8.67
CA ASN A 212 -32.06 10.68 9.43
C ASN A 212 -31.95 9.83 10.73
N LEU A 213 -31.90 8.50 10.59
CA LEU A 213 -31.81 7.55 11.70
C LEU A 213 -30.36 7.13 11.96
N LYS A 214 -29.54 6.98 10.91
CA LYS A 214 -28.13 6.60 11.03
C LYS A 214 -27.31 7.71 11.74
N GLU A 215 -27.47 8.96 11.32
CA GLU A 215 -26.80 10.10 11.97
C GLU A 215 -27.26 10.27 13.43
N LYS A 216 -28.55 10.05 13.70
CA LYS A 216 -29.08 10.06 15.08
C LYS A 216 -28.55 8.91 15.93
N LEU A 217 -28.34 7.71 15.37
CA LEU A 217 -27.74 6.58 16.08
C LEU A 217 -26.25 6.80 16.35
N GLU A 218 -25.49 7.34 15.41
CA GLU A 218 -24.09 7.71 15.63
C GLU A 218 -23.94 8.84 16.66
N ALA A 219 -24.80 9.87 16.60
CA ALA A 219 -24.83 10.94 17.60
C ALA A 219 -25.22 10.43 19.01
N ALA A 220 -26.10 9.43 19.09
CA ALA A 220 -26.47 8.80 20.35
C ALA A 220 -25.35 7.90 20.90
N ALA A 221 -24.65 7.15 20.05
CA ALA A 221 -23.52 6.32 20.44
C ALA A 221 -22.34 7.14 20.99
N LEU A 222 -22.02 8.26 20.35
CA LEU A 222 -20.97 9.19 20.83
C LEU A 222 -21.33 9.85 22.17
N ARG A 223 -22.62 10.04 22.47
CA ARG A 223 -23.08 10.57 23.76
C ARG A 223 -23.17 9.50 24.86
N SER A 224 -23.35 8.23 24.49
CA SER A 224 -23.55 7.12 25.45
C SER A 224 -22.26 6.68 26.15
N ALA A 225 -21.08 6.92 25.58
CA ALA A 225 -19.80 6.45 26.12
C ALA A 225 -19.23 7.26 27.32
N ARG A 226 -19.94 8.26 27.87
CA ARG A 226 -19.38 9.15 28.91
C ARG A 226 -19.83 8.91 30.36
N LYS A 227 -20.54 7.82 30.67
CA LYS A 227 -20.95 7.58 32.07
C LYS A 227 -20.37 6.29 32.63
N GLY A 228 -19.24 6.45 33.31
CA GLY A 228 -18.79 5.53 34.35
C GLY A 228 -17.54 4.74 34.00
N LYS A 229 -16.37 5.36 34.16
CA LYS A 229 -15.25 4.69 34.84
C LYS A 229 -14.31 5.74 35.41
N LYS A 230 -13.94 5.49 36.66
CA LYS A 230 -13.18 6.37 37.53
C LYS A 230 -11.78 6.63 36.97
N ALA A 231 -11.32 7.84 37.25
CA ALA A 231 -9.97 8.35 37.25
C ALA A 231 -8.85 7.29 37.15
N THR A 232 -8.21 7.25 35.99
CA THR A 232 -6.74 7.22 35.89
C THR A 232 -6.33 8.48 35.13
N PRO A 233 -5.66 9.46 35.79
CA PRO A 233 -5.17 10.64 35.12
C PRO A 233 -3.83 10.29 34.45
N ASN A 234 -3.87 9.82 33.21
CA ASN A 234 -2.76 10.05 32.29
C ASN A 234 -3.31 10.68 31.02
N ARG A 235 -3.22 12.01 31.01
CA ARG A 235 -3.89 12.94 30.10
C ARG A 235 -2.88 13.36 29.04
N GLU A 236 -2.57 12.48 28.10
CA GLU A 236 -1.90 12.87 26.84
C GLU A 236 -2.97 13.17 25.80
N GLY A 237 -3.63 14.31 26.00
CA GLY A 237 -4.80 14.68 25.22
C GLY A 237 -5.07 16.16 25.25
N ALA A 238 -4.03 16.98 25.06
CA ALA A 238 -4.09 18.39 24.69
C ALA A 238 -2.67 18.98 24.53
N MET A 239 -1.97 18.65 23.45
CA MET A 239 -0.77 19.41 22.99
C MET A 239 -0.70 19.59 21.47
N LYS A 240 -1.84 19.51 20.75
CA LYS A 240 -1.85 19.62 19.27
C LYS A 240 -1.44 21.00 18.72
N THR A 241 -1.33 22.02 19.56
CA THR A 241 -0.82 23.34 19.14
C THR A 241 0.68 23.49 19.33
N THR A 242 1.31 22.67 20.19
CA THR A 242 2.76 22.70 20.45
C THR A 242 3.54 21.88 19.41
N ASP A 243 2.90 20.89 18.79
CA ASP A 243 3.56 20.04 17.78
C ASP A 243 3.84 20.77 16.46
N ARG A 244 3.03 21.77 16.09
CA ARG A 244 3.20 22.45 14.78
C ARG A 244 4.50 23.26 14.71
N SER A 245 4.83 24.01 15.75
CA SER A 245 6.08 24.79 15.79
C SER A 245 7.31 23.89 15.89
N ALA A 246 7.23 22.82 16.69
CA ALA A 246 8.30 21.83 16.77
C ALA A 246 8.52 21.11 15.43
N PHE A 247 7.44 20.80 14.71
CA PHE A 247 7.50 20.22 13.38
C PHE A 247 8.14 21.18 12.37
N ILE A 248 7.76 22.46 12.38
CA ILE A 248 8.37 23.48 11.52
C ILE A 248 9.88 23.58 11.76
N GLU A 249 10.32 23.68 13.03
CA GLU A 249 11.74 23.75 13.38
C GLU A 249 12.53 22.51 12.92
N GLU A 250 11.96 21.32 13.11
CA GLU A 250 12.60 20.07 12.66
C GLU A 250 12.69 20.00 11.12
N GLN A 251 11.63 20.41 10.40
CA GLN A 251 11.67 20.49 8.93
C GLN A 251 12.74 21.49 8.46
N LYS A 252 12.81 22.69 9.07
CA LYS A 252 13.84 23.69 8.76
C LYS A 252 15.25 23.15 9.01
N LYS A 253 15.44 22.43 10.12
CA LYS A 253 16.72 21.81 10.47
C LYS A 253 17.17 20.79 9.42
N GLN A 254 16.26 19.94 8.93
CA GLN A 254 16.56 18.96 7.88
C GLN A 254 16.92 19.65 6.55
N LEU A 255 16.18 20.70 6.19
CA LEU A 255 16.41 21.45 4.94
C LEU A 255 17.75 22.21 4.94
N LYS A 256 18.26 22.64 6.11
CA LYS A 256 19.60 23.27 6.22
C LYS A 256 20.76 22.36 5.81
N PHE A 257 20.58 21.04 5.82
CA PHE A 257 21.60 20.09 5.35
C PHE A 257 21.57 19.87 3.83
N ILE A 258 20.53 20.36 3.14
CA ILE A 258 20.40 20.23 1.69
C ILE A 258 21.16 21.36 1.01
N ARG A 259 21.98 21.02 0.01
CA ARG A 259 22.69 22.01 -0.81
C ARG A 259 21.69 22.87 -1.59
N LYS A 260 22.06 24.12 -1.89
CA LYS A 260 21.21 25.10 -2.60
C LYS A 260 20.52 24.52 -3.86
N THR A 261 21.26 23.78 -4.69
CA THR A 261 20.72 23.15 -5.92
C THR A 261 19.60 22.14 -5.64
N GLY A 262 19.64 21.45 -4.49
CA GLY A 262 18.58 20.55 -4.06
C GLY A 262 17.35 21.30 -3.55
N LEU A 263 17.54 22.44 -2.88
CA LEU A 263 16.44 23.30 -2.45
C LEU A 263 15.72 23.94 -3.64
N GLU A 264 16.46 24.39 -4.67
CA GLU A 264 15.88 24.94 -5.91
C GLU A 264 15.00 23.92 -6.64
N ALA A 265 15.41 22.65 -6.68
CA ALA A 265 14.59 21.57 -7.25
C ALA A 265 13.28 21.38 -6.47
N LEU A 266 13.35 21.37 -5.13
CA LEU A 266 12.16 21.26 -4.28
C LEU A 266 11.22 22.47 -4.43
N CYS A 267 11.76 23.68 -4.57
CA CYS A 267 10.94 24.87 -4.84
C CYS A 267 10.22 24.75 -6.19
N LYS A 268 10.92 24.29 -7.23
CA LYS A 268 10.33 24.11 -8.57
C LYS A 268 9.20 23.08 -8.57
N ASP A 269 9.37 21.97 -7.85
CA ASP A 269 8.34 20.92 -7.73
C ASP A 269 7.09 21.42 -6.99
N LEU A 270 7.26 22.32 -6.02
CA LEU A 270 6.17 22.94 -5.24
C LEU A 270 5.58 24.20 -5.90
N GLY A 271 6.13 24.64 -7.03
CA GLY A 271 5.72 25.89 -7.69
C GLY A 271 6.05 27.16 -6.88
N LEU A 272 7.06 27.11 -6.01
CA LEU A 272 7.54 28.23 -5.20
C LEU A 272 8.63 29.02 -5.95
N GLU A 273 8.68 30.33 -5.73
CA GLU A 273 9.72 31.19 -6.31
C GLU A 273 11.10 30.85 -5.74
N THR A 274 12.08 30.65 -6.63
CA THR A 274 13.48 30.39 -6.24
C THR A 274 14.15 31.68 -5.81
N GLY A 275 14.66 31.74 -4.57
CA GLY A 275 15.25 32.95 -4.00
C GLY A 275 16.52 32.69 -3.17
N LYS A 276 16.71 33.47 -2.12
CA LYS A 276 17.77 33.22 -1.12
C LYS A 276 17.47 31.90 -0.37
N VAL A 277 18.51 31.27 0.17
CA VAL A 277 18.40 29.93 0.80
C VAL A 277 17.42 29.92 1.98
N ASP A 278 17.50 30.90 2.90
CA ASP A 278 16.64 30.91 4.09
C ASP A 278 15.14 31.08 3.76
N PRO A 279 14.73 32.02 2.88
CA PRO A 279 13.33 32.10 2.42
C PRO A 279 12.82 30.82 1.74
N MET A 280 13.67 30.12 0.99
CA MET A 280 13.28 28.84 0.36
C MET A 280 13.02 27.76 1.42
N ILE A 281 13.89 27.67 2.44
CA ILE A 281 13.72 26.72 3.55
C ILE A 281 12.41 26.97 4.29
N ASP A 282 12.11 28.23 4.58
CA ASP A 282 10.89 28.62 5.29
C ASP A 282 9.63 28.30 4.47
N ALA A 283 9.61 28.65 3.18
CA ALA A 283 8.49 28.37 2.29
C ALA A 283 8.23 26.87 2.10
N ILE A 284 9.30 26.06 1.97
CA ILE A 284 9.16 24.58 1.88
C ILE A 284 8.65 24.00 3.20
N ALA A 285 9.17 24.45 4.35
CA ALA A 285 8.72 23.97 5.65
C ALA A 285 7.24 24.28 5.89
N GLU A 286 6.79 25.50 5.55
CA GLU A 286 5.39 25.90 5.65
C GLU A 286 4.48 25.08 4.71
N ASN A 287 4.91 24.83 3.48
CA ASN A 287 4.14 24.01 2.53
C ASN A 287 3.94 22.57 3.06
N ARG A 288 4.99 21.95 3.61
CA ARG A 288 4.88 20.62 4.26
C ARG A 288 3.92 20.62 5.43
N VAL A 289 3.91 21.69 6.22
CA VAL A 289 2.97 21.83 7.34
C VAL A 289 1.54 21.94 6.84
N VAL A 290 1.30 22.70 5.76
CA VAL A 290 -0.03 22.78 5.13
C VAL A 290 -0.45 21.42 4.56
N GLN A 291 0.49 20.63 4.03
CA GLN A 291 0.23 19.29 3.54
C GLN A 291 -0.14 18.30 4.66
N ASP A 292 0.60 18.30 5.78
CA ASP A 292 0.42 17.33 6.87
C ASP A 292 -0.69 17.71 7.85
N PHE A 293 -0.81 19.00 8.17
CA PHE A 293 -1.79 19.51 9.12
C PHE A 293 -3.05 20.09 8.44
N GLY A 294 -3.06 20.13 7.11
CA GLY A 294 -4.10 20.75 6.32
C GLY A 294 -3.99 22.27 6.28
N SER A 295 -4.58 22.86 5.24
CA SER A 295 -4.80 24.30 5.20
C SER A 295 -5.88 24.63 6.23
N PHE A 296 -5.49 25.28 7.33
CA PHE A 296 -6.48 25.89 8.19
C PHE A 296 -7.13 27.01 7.39
N PRO A 297 -8.47 27.10 7.36
CA PRO A 297 -9.12 28.26 6.80
C PRO A 297 -8.61 29.45 7.61
N THR A 298 -7.69 30.22 7.02
CA THR A 298 -7.38 31.55 7.49
C THR A 298 -8.69 32.28 7.33
N ARG A 299 -9.47 32.36 8.41
CA ARG A 299 -10.71 33.15 8.46
C ARG A 299 -10.40 34.44 7.74
N ASP A 300 -11.06 34.65 6.61
CA ASP A 300 -10.80 35.74 5.68
C ASP A 300 -10.58 37.02 6.48
N LYS A 301 -9.31 37.34 6.73
CA LYS A 301 -8.93 38.68 7.11
C LYS A 301 -9.11 39.43 5.81
N GLN A 302 -10.31 39.98 5.63
CA GLN A 302 -10.49 41.05 4.67
C GLN A 302 -9.27 41.96 4.80
N PRO A 303 -8.57 42.26 3.69
CA PRO A 303 -7.47 43.20 3.73
C PRO A 303 -8.06 44.50 4.24
N VAL A 304 -7.78 44.83 5.49
CA VAL A 304 -7.95 46.19 5.98
C VAL A 304 -6.97 46.98 5.14
N VAL A 305 -7.52 47.68 4.15
CA VAL A 305 -6.85 48.76 3.45
C VAL A 305 -6.51 49.78 4.53
N ILE A 306 -5.30 49.65 5.09
CA ILE A 306 -4.69 50.72 5.85
C ILE A 306 -4.13 51.64 4.78
N ASP A 307 -4.90 52.68 4.47
CA ASP A 307 -4.39 53.82 3.71
C ASP A 307 -3.13 54.31 4.41
N SER A 308 -2.00 54.07 3.73
CA SER A 308 -0.69 54.47 4.19
C SER A 308 -0.57 55.96 4.00
N GLU A 309 -0.95 56.70 5.04
CA GLU A 309 -0.66 58.11 5.16
C GLU A 309 0.84 58.30 5.38
N SER A 310 1.47 58.83 4.34
CA SER A 310 2.74 59.54 4.30
C SER A 310 3.27 60.00 5.67
N THR A 311 4.44 59.52 6.08
CA THR A 311 5.37 60.36 6.84
C THR A 311 6.79 60.14 6.34
N GLN A 312 7.32 61.28 5.89
CA GLN A 312 8.59 61.60 5.29
C GLN A 312 9.68 61.74 6.37
N GLY A 313 10.93 61.36 6.04
CA GLY A 313 12.11 62.01 6.60
C GLY A 313 13.20 61.11 7.23
N GLY A 314 14.44 61.31 6.78
CA GLY A 314 15.70 60.88 7.43
C GLY A 314 16.42 59.77 6.68
N ASP A 315 17.18 60.03 5.61
CA ASP A 315 18.54 60.59 5.61
C ASP A 315 19.49 59.90 6.61
N ASP A 316 20.42 59.09 6.09
CA ASP A 316 21.84 59.46 5.95
C ASP A 316 22.80 58.27 6.18
N SER A 317 23.93 58.37 5.49
CA SER A 317 25.23 57.76 5.76
C SER A 317 25.55 56.42 5.11
N THR A 318 26.13 56.56 3.93
CA THR A 318 27.23 55.78 3.37
C THR A 318 28.23 55.25 4.41
N ASP A 319 28.68 54.00 4.27
CA ASP A 319 30.12 53.78 4.29
C ASP A 319 30.56 52.60 3.45
N ALA A 320 31.56 52.87 2.62
CA ALA A 320 32.21 51.94 1.74
C ALA A 320 33.43 51.34 2.44
N CYS A 321 33.60 50.03 2.36
CA CYS A 321 34.93 49.44 2.49
C CYS A 321 35.01 48.19 1.63
N GLY A 322 35.52 48.38 0.41
CA GLY A 322 36.24 47.34 -0.28
C GLY A 322 37.63 47.20 0.33
N VAL A 323 38.08 45.98 0.55
CA VAL A 323 39.50 45.64 0.61
C VAL A 323 39.70 44.31 -0.08
N SER A 324 40.38 44.37 -1.21
CA SER A 324 41.04 43.25 -1.89
C SER A 324 42.12 42.64 -0.99
N ALA A 325 42.31 41.33 -1.07
CA ALA A 325 43.63 40.73 -0.86
C ALA A 325 43.70 39.42 -1.66
N GLU A 326 44.42 39.50 -2.78
CA GLU A 326 45.10 38.37 -3.41
C GLU A 326 46.13 37.78 -2.44
N LEU A 327 46.22 36.45 -2.38
CA LEU A 327 47.44 35.65 -2.35
C LEU A 327 47.10 34.18 -2.58
#